data_AF-A0A3N5PFB2-F1
#
_entry.id   AF-A0A3N5PFB2-F1
#
_cell.length_a   1.000
_cell.length_b   1.000
_cell.length_c   1.000
_cell.angle_alpha   90.00
_cell.angle_beta   90.00
_cell.angle_gamma   90.00
#
_symmetry.space_group_name_H-M   'P 1'
#
loop_
_entity.id
_entity.type
_entity.pdbx_description
1 polymer ?
#
loop_
_entity_poly.entity_id
_entity_poly.type
_entity_poly.pdbx_seq_one_letter_code
_entity_poly.pdbx_strand_id
1 'polypeptide(L)' 'MQSMTQEQRMLVVLKRELYEGSWDEMVADLEARLEGRPYVFKLAHRIADDLERIETLRGFEAATGVDLCDYVKEP' A
#
# COMPACT_ATOMS: atom_id res chain seq x y z
N MET A 1 19.50 7.42 -5.36
CA MET A 1 18.61 6.86 -4.32
C MET A 1 17.34 7.67 -4.33
N GLN A 2 16.24 7.11 -4.85
CA GLN A 2 14.95 7.80 -4.74
C GLN A 2 14.38 7.53 -3.36
N SER A 3 14.11 8.59 -2.61
CA SER A 3 13.39 8.54 -1.35
C SER A 3 11.91 8.24 -1.61
N MET A 4 11.31 7.41 -0.77
CA MET A 4 9.88 7.09 -0.83
C MET A 4 9.01 8.36 -0.71
N THR A 5 7.99 8.48 -1.57
CA THR A 5 7.06 9.61 -1.54
C THR A 5 6.13 9.54 -0.31
N GLN A 6 5.39 10.61 -0.04
CA GLN A 6 4.43 10.64 1.07
C GLN A 6 3.29 9.63 0.85
N GLU A 7 2.83 9.49 -0.39
CA GLU A 7 1.77 8.56 -0.77
C GLU A 7 2.21 7.11 -0.59
N GLN A 8 3.43 6.78 -1.04
CA GLN A 8 4.02 5.46 -0.81
C GLN A 8 4.19 5.16 0.67
N ARG A 9 4.66 6.15 1.46
CA ARG A 9 4.77 6.02 2.91
C ARG A 9 3.41 5.73 3.55
N MET A 10 2.37 6.45 3.13
CA MET A 10 1.01 6.26 3.62
C MET A 10 0.51 4.85 3.34
N LEU A 11 0.74 4.30 2.13
CA LEU A 11 0.37 2.93 1.79
C LEU A 11 1.05 1.90 2.72
N VAL A 12 2.34 2.06 3.01
CA VAL A 12 3.06 1.17 3.94
C VAL A 12 2.50 1.26 5.37
N VAL A 13 2.14 2.46 5.84
CA VAL A 13 1.48 2.62 7.15
C VAL A 13 0.14 1.90 7.16
N LEU A 14 -0.69 2.12 6.14
CA LEU A 14 -2.03 1.51 6.07
C LEU A 14 -1.98 -0.02 5.95
N LYS A 15 -0.97 -0.56 5.25
CA LYS A 15 -0.72 -2.01 5.16
C LYS A 15 -0.58 -2.60 6.56
N ARG A 16 0.20 -1.94 7.43
CA ARG A 16 0.41 -2.40 8.81
C ARG A 16 -0.85 -2.25 9.67
N GLU A 17 -1.50 -1.09 9.60
CA GLU A 17 -2.59 -0.74 10.52
C GLU A 17 -3.94 -1.39 10.17
N LEU A 18 -4.22 -1.64 8.89
CA LEU A 18 -5.55 -2.08 8.43
C LEU A 18 -5.55 -3.49 7.84
N TYR A 19 -4.39 -3.99 7.40
CA TYR A 19 -4.27 -5.22 6.61
C TYR A 19 -3.27 -6.21 7.21
N GLU A 20 -2.92 -6.04 8.49
CA GLU A 20 -2.01 -6.96 9.21
C GLU A 20 -0.68 -7.22 8.49
N GLY A 21 -0.19 -6.26 7.69
CA GLY A 21 1.04 -6.44 6.90
C GLY A 21 0.82 -7.08 5.52
N SER A 22 -0.41 -7.24 5.04
CA SER A 22 -0.71 -7.89 3.77
C SER A 22 -0.96 -6.89 2.64
N TRP A 23 -0.11 -6.94 1.60
CA TRP A 23 -0.39 -6.22 0.35
C TRP A 23 -1.58 -6.81 -0.40
N ASP A 24 -1.76 -8.13 -0.35
CA ASP A 24 -2.83 -8.80 -1.10
C ASP A 24 -4.21 -8.38 -0.60
N GLU A 25 -4.39 -8.23 0.72
CA GLU A 25 -5.65 -7.75 1.28
C GLU A 25 -5.93 -6.28 0.92
N MET A 26 -4.89 -5.43 0.96
CA MET A 26 -5.03 -4.03 0.53
C MET A 26 -5.41 -3.92 -0.95
N VAL A 27 -4.78 -4.72 -1.82
CA VAL A 27 -5.12 -4.75 -3.26
C VAL A 27 -6.57 -5.21 -3.46
N ALA A 28 -7.00 -6.26 -2.76
CA ALA A 28 -8.37 -6.74 -2.84
C ALA A 28 -9.40 -5.68 -2.42
N ASP A 29 -9.10 -4.85 -1.40
CA ASP A 29 -9.97 -3.74 -0.98
C ASP A 29 -10.05 -2.64 -2.04
N LEU A 30 -8.91 -2.28 -2.65
CA LEU A 30 -8.84 -1.30 -3.73
C LEU A 30 -9.61 -1.76 -4.99
N GLU A 31 -9.52 -3.05 -5.33
CA GLU A 31 -10.28 -3.66 -6.42
C GLU A 31 -11.78 -3.73 -6.12
N ALA A 32 -12.17 -4.11 -4.90
CA ALA A 32 -13.56 -4.08 -4.46
C ALA A 32 -14.17 -2.68 -4.61
N ARG A 33 -13.39 -1.63 -4.28
CA ARG A 33 -13.80 -0.25 -4.46
C ARG A 33 -14.00 0.14 -5.93
N LEU A 34 -13.17 -0.36 -6.86
CA LEU A 34 -13.38 -0.15 -8.31
C LEU A 34 -14.69 -0.75 -8.81
N GLU A 35 -15.08 -1.89 -8.23
CA GLU A 35 -16.30 -2.61 -8.57
C GLU A 35 -17.55 -2.08 -7.85
N GLY A 36 -17.41 -1.08 -6.99
CA GLY A 36 -18.51 -0.54 -6.19
C GLY A 36 -18.96 -1.47 -5.06
N ARG A 37 -18.14 -2.45 -4.69
CA ARG A 37 -18.36 -3.30 -3.52
C ARG A 37 -17.96 -2.57 -2.22
N PRO A 38 -18.45 -3.01 -1.05
CA PRO A 38 -17.99 -2.49 0.23
C PRO A 38 -16.46 -2.59 0.36
N TYR A 39 -15.85 -1.57 0.97
CA TYR A 39 -14.40 -1.42 1.14
C TYR A 39 -14.08 -0.83 2.53
N VAL A 40 -12.84 -1.00 2.99
CA VAL A 40 -12.38 -0.67 4.35
C VAL A 40 -11.98 0.81 4.48
N PHE A 41 -11.35 1.42 3.47
CA PHE A 41 -10.81 2.79 3.56
C PHE A 41 -10.78 3.56 2.23
N LYS A 42 -10.55 4.88 2.30
CA LYS A 42 -10.51 5.76 1.12
C LYS A 42 -9.27 6.64 1.09
N LEU A 43 -8.46 6.48 0.03
CA LEU A 43 -7.41 7.43 -0.36
C LEU A 43 -7.96 8.56 -1.24
N ALA A 44 -7.29 9.72 -1.17
CA ALA A 44 -7.59 10.89 -2.00
C ALA A 44 -7.11 10.73 -3.46
N HIS A 45 -6.18 9.81 -3.71
CA HIS A 45 -5.62 9.56 -5.04
C HIS A 45 -6.51 8.62 -5.88
N ARG A 46 -6.17 8.51 -7.17
CA ARG A 46 -6.81 7.55 -8.07
C ARG A 46 -6.35 6.14 -7.69
N ILE A 47 -7.29 5.20 -7.59
CA ILE A 47 -7.01 3.81 -7.20
C ILE A 47 -5.94 3.18 -8.10
N ALA A 48 -5.95 3.46 -9.41
CA ALA A 48 -4.95 2.96 -10.34
C ALA A 48 -3.51 3.40 -9.97
N ASP A 49 -3.34 4.65 -9.53
CA ASP A 49 -2.03 5.16 -9.12
C ASP A 49 -1.57 4.47 -7.82
N ASP A 50 -2.50 4.15 -6.92
CA ASP A 50 -2.19 3.46 -5.66
C ASP A 50 -1.80 1.99 -5.91
N LEU A 51 -2.47 1.31 -6.86
CA LEU A 51 -2.10 -0.03 -7.29
C LEU A 51 -0.68 -0.06 -7.89
N GLU A 52 -0.32 0.89 -8.76
CA GLU A 52 1.03 0.97 -9.33
C GLU A 52 2.11 1.20 -8.25
N ARG A 53 1.81 2.04 -7.25
CA ARG A 53 2.69 2.24 -6.10
C ARG A 53 2.85 0.96 -5.29
N ILE A 54 1.76 0.24 -4.99
CA ILE A 54 1.80 -1.03 -4.25
C ILE A 54 2.66 -2.04 -5.00
N GLU A 55 2.49 -2.21 -6.31
CA GLU A 55 3.30 -3.14 -7.11
C GLU A 55 4.79 -2.79 -7.05
N THR A 56 5.14 -1.51 -7.10
CA THR A 56 6.52 -1.05 -6.95
C THR A 56 7.09 -1.38 -5.56
N LEU A 57 6.32 -1.13 -4.49
CA LEU A 57 6.74 -1.38 -3.11
C LEU A 57 6.85 -2.88 -2.82
N ARG A 58 5.87 -3.68 -3.25
CA ARG A 58 5.86 -5.14 -3.16
C ARG A 58 7.06 -5.74 -3.90
N GLY A 59 7.34 -5.24 -5.11
CA GLY A 59 8.51 -5.66 -5.88
C GLY A 59 9.82 -5.36 -5.16
N PHE A 60 9.91 -4.21 -4.48
CA PHE A 60 11.08 -3.86 -3.66
C PHE A 60 11.23 -4.80 -2.44
N GLU A 61 10.16 -5.06 -1.68
CA GLU A 61 10.18 -5.99 -0.55
C GLU A 61 10.61 -7.39 -0.98
N ALA A 62 10.05 -7.89 -2.09
CA ALA A 62 10.40 -9.21 -2.64
C ALA A 62 11.86 -9.28 -3.09
N ALA A 63 12.39 -8.22 -3.72
CA ALA A 63 13.77 -8.19 -4.21
C ALA A 63 14.82 -8.09 -3.10
N THR A 64 14.46 -7.50 -1.96
CA THR A 64 15.38 -7.22 -0.84
C THR A 64 15.18 -8.13 0.36
N GLY A 65 14.03 -8.81 0.46
CA GLY A 65 13.66 -9.63 1.60
C GLY A 65 13.35 -8.84 2.86
N VAL A 66 13.05 -7.55 2.73
CA VAL A 66 12.71 -6.66 3.86
C VAL A 66 11.23 -6.34 3.86
N ASP A 67 10.65 -6.11 5.03
CA ASP A 67 9.33 -5.52 5.15
C ASP A 67 9.48 -4.01 5.30
N LEU A 68 8.88 -3.22 4.40
CA LEU A 68 8.95 -1.76 4.47
C LEU A 68 8.27 -1.22 5.73
N CYS A 69 7.33 -1.96 6.33
CA CYS A 69 6.69 -1.58 7.60
C CYS A 69 7.70 -1.37 8.74
N ASP A 70 8.85 -2.05 8.71
CA ASP A 70 9.91 -1.91 9.72
C ASP A 70 10.70 -0.59 9.58
N TYR A 71 10.66 0.03 8.40
CA TYR A 71 11.44 1.23 8.05
C TYR A 71 10.60 2.49 7.98
N VAL A 72 9.29 2.37 8.11
CA VAL A 72 8.35 3.49 8.08
C VAL A 72 7.90 3.81 9.50
N LYS A 73 8.22 5.03 9.93
CA LYS A 73 7.64 5.61 11.15
C LYS A 73 6.26 6.17 10.82
N GLU A 74 5.31 5.96 11.72
CA GLU A 74 4.07 6.73 11.76
C GLU A 74 4.40 8.23 11.80
N PRO A 75 3.64 9.06 11.09
CA PRO A 75 3.80 10.51 11.12
C PRO A 75 3.51 11.12 12.50
#